data_AF-A0A8K0KAX1-F1
#
_entry.id   AF-A0A8K0KAX1-F1
#
_cell.length_a   1.000
_cell.length_b   1.000
_cell.length_c   1.000
_cell.angle_alpha   90.00
_cell.angle_beta   90.00
_cell.angle_gamma   90.00
#
_symmetry.space_group_name_H-M   'P 1'
#
loop_
_entity.id
_entity.type
_entity.pdbx_description
1 polymer ?
#
loop_
_entity_poly.entity_id
_entity_poly.type
_entity_poly.pdbx_seq_one_letter_code
_entity_poly.pdbx_strand_id
1 'polypeptide(L)'
;MQNDKASGVFNLRIRNVTLADDAEFQCQVGPYHYHKPIRAHARLIVIAPPSSVEIVGHMPNDKIEIRENTPLTLECVVRNSRPAAQIEWYRGRVPLKIG
;
A
#
# COMPACT_ATOMS: atom_id res chain seq x y z
N MET A 1 -24.86 -2.00 -7.48
CA MET A 1 -24.70 -1.83 -8.95
C MET A 1 -25.50 -0.60 -9.32
N GLN A 2 -24.87 0.46 -9.79
CA GLN A 2 -25.56 1.65 -10.30
C GLN A 2 -25.51 1.54 -11.82
N ASN A 3 -26.50 0.84 -12.37
CA ASN A 3 -26.58 0.58 -13.80
C ASN A 3 -27.68 1.46 -14.37
N ASP A 4 -27.34 2.16 -15.44
CA ASP A 4 -28.32 2.87 -16.24
C ASP A 4 -28.49 2.12 -17.56
N LYS A 5 -29.55 1.32 -17.61
CA LYS A 5 -29.85 0.48 -18.77
C LYS A 5 -30.22 1.31 -20.00
N ALA A 6 -30.76 2.52 -19.82
CA ALA A 6 -31.19 3.36 -20.93
C ALA A 6 -30.01 4.00 -21.65
N SER A 7 -28.94 4.36 -20.91
CA SER A 7 -27.70 4.91 -21.48
C SER A 7 -26.62 3.86 -21.77
N GLY A 8 -26.86 2.58 -21.47
CA GLY A 8 -25.91 1.49 -21.70
C GLY A 8 -24.73 1.50 -20.72
N VAL A 9 -24.87 2.16 -19.57
CA VAL A 9 -23.81 2.33 -18.58
C VAL A 9 -23.91 1.29 -17.47
N PHE A 10 -22.84 0.51 -17.30
CA PHE A 10 -22.71 -0.52 -16.27
C PHE A 10 -21.46 -0.26 -15.43
N ASN A 11 -21.64 -0.05 -14.13
CA ASN A 11 -20.55 0.30 -13.21
C ASN A 11 -20.30 -0.82 -12.20
N LEU A 12 -19.03 -1.23 -12.08
CA LEU A 12 -18.56 -2.04 -10.95
C LEU A 12 -18.40 -1.14 -9.72
N ARG A 13 -18.99 -1.54 -8.59
CA ARG A 13 -18.84 -0.84 -7.31
C ARG A 13 -18.41 -1.83 -6.23
N ILE A 14 -17.17 -1.70 -5.79
CA ILE A 14 -16.59 -2.46 -4.68
C ILE A 14 -16.80 -1.63 -3.41
N ARG A 15 -17.28 -2.25 -2.33
CA ARG A 15 -17.51 -1.60 -1.01
C ARG A 15 -16.74 -2.36 0.05
N ASN A 16 -16.28 -1.66 1.09
CA ASN A 16 -15.43 -2.23 2.14
C ASN A 16 -14.19 -2.90 1.55
N VAL A 17 -13.43 -2.12 0.77
CA VAL A 17 -12.24 -2.58 0.04
C VAL A 17 -11.24 -3.22 1.00
N THR A 18 -10.70 -4.36 0.59
CA THR A 18 -9.67 -5.13 1.29
C THR A 18 -8.42 -5.26 0.41
N LEU A 19 -7.30 -5.71 0.97
CA LEU A 19 -6.08 -5.97 0.19
C LEU A 19 -6.27 -7.00 -0.94
N ALA A 20 -7.25 -7.90 -0.81
CA ALA A 20 -7.57 -8.90 -1.83
C ALA A 20 -8.24 -8.28 -3.07
N ASP A 21 -8.81 -7.08 -2.97
CA ASP A 21 -9.40 -6.36 -4.10
C ASP A 21 -8.35 -5.65 -4.97
N ASP A 22 -7.08 -5.64 -4.56
CA ASP A 22 -6.01 -5.08 -5.38
C ASP A 22 -5.71 -5.97 -6.58
N ALA A 23 -6.31 -5.61 -7.70
CA ALA A 23 -6.27 -6.39 -8.92
C ALA A 23 -6.49 -5.52 -10.15
N GLU A 24 -6.25 -6.12 -11.31
CA GLU A 24 -6.73 -5.61 -12.58
C GLU A 24 -8.15 -6.14 -12.85
N PHE A 25 -9.09 -5.23 -13.06
CA PHE A 25 -10.46 -5.52 -13.42
C PHE A 25 -10.68 -5.24 -14.90
N GLN A 26 -11.55 -6.04 -15.53
CA GLN A 26 -11.92 -5.85 -16.93
C GLN A 26 -13.44 -5.73 -17.08
N CYS A 27 -13.89 -4.64 -17.69
CA CYS A 27 -15.25 -4.51 -18.18
C CYS A 27 -15.37 -5.22 -19.53
N GLN A 28 -16.37 -6.08 -19.69
CA GLN A 28 -16.60 -6.87 -20.90
C GLN A 28 -18.01 -6.65 -21.45
N VAL A 29 -18.10 -6.34 -22.73
CA VAL A 29 -19.35 -6.39 -23.50
C VAL A 29 -19.23 -7.48 -24.55
N GLY A 30 -20.20 -8.40 -24.58
CA GLY A 30 -20.27 -9.46 -25.58
C GLY A 30 -20.44 -8.89 -27.00
N PRO A 31 -20.18 -9.69 -28.04
CA PRO A 31 -20.49 -9.29 -29.40
C PRO A 31 -22.02 -9.10 -29.58
N TYR A 32 -22.42 -8.18 -30.44
CA TYR A 32 -23.83 -7.94 -30.79
C TYR A 32 -23.97 -7.57 -32.26
N HIS A 33 -24.76 -8.33 -33.01
CA HIS A 33 -24.83 -8.28 -34.48
C HIS A 33 -23.43 -8.27 -35.12
N TYR A 34 -23.09 -7.18 -35.82
CA TYR A 34 -21.81 -7.01 -36.53
C TYR A 34 -20.73 -6.35 -35.66
N HIS A 35 -21.04 -6.01 -34.41
CA HIS A 35 -20.10 -5.38 -33.49
C HIS A 35 -19.24 -6.42 -32.78
N LYS A 36 -17.91 -6.19 -32.84
CA LYS A 36 -16.93 -6.96 -32.09
C LYS A 36 -17.08 -6.75 -30.58
N PRO A 37 -16.61 -7.68 -29.74
CA PRO A 37 -16.62 -7.51 -28.29
C PRO A 37 -15.81 -6.27 -27.87
N ILE A 38 -16.27 -5.57 -26.82
CA ILE A 38 -15.57 -4.43 -26.22
C ILE A 38 -14.94 -4.89 -24.90
N ARG A 39 -13.70 -4.47 -24.64
CA ARG A 39 -12.96 -4.75 -23.41
C ARG A 39 -12.32 -3.46 -22.92
N ALA A 40 -12.43 -3.18 -21.62
CA ALA A 40 -11.76 -2.05 -20.99
C ALA A 40 -11.15 -2.50 -19.65
N HIS A 41 -9.92 -2.08 -19.36
CA HIS A 41 -9.17 -2.48 -18.18
C HIS A 41 -9.08 -1.33 -17.18
N ALA A 42 -9.11 -1.67 -15.89
CA ALA A 42 -8.87 -0.72 -14.80
C ALA A 42 -8.09 -1.42 -13.69
N ARG A 43 -7.02 -0.79 -13.19
CA ARG A 43 -6.26 -1.30 -12.06
C ARG A 43 -6.73 -0.65 -10.77
N LEU A 44 -7.15 -1.45 -9.80
CA LEU A 44 -7.40 -1.00 -8.44
C LEU A 44 -6.15 -1.24 -7.61
N ILE A 45 -5.58 -0.18 -7.05
CA ILE A 45 -4.47 -0.29 -6.09
C ILE A 45 -5.01 0.05 -4.69
N VAL A 46 -4.83 -0.86 -3.75
CA VAL A 46 -5.22 -0.71 -2.35
C VAL A 46 -4.00 -0.29 -1.56
N ILE A 47 -4.12 0.84 -0.87
CA ILE A 47 -3.08 1.40 -0.01
C ILE A 47 -3.35 0.95 1.42
N ALA A 48 -2.34 0.41 2.09
CA ALA A 48 -2.41 -0.02 3.46
C ALA A 48 -1.27 0.61 4.27
N PRO A 49 -1.57 1.24 5.42
CA PRO A 49 -0.53 1.73 6.31
C PRO A 49 0.29 0.55 6.85
N PRO A 50 1.54 0.78 7.27
CA PRO A 50 2.28 -0.23 8.01
C PRO A 50 1.49 -0.74 9.22
N SER A 51 1.54 -2.05 9.43
CA SER A 51 0.96 -2.69 10.62
C SER A 51 1.83 -2.51 11.87
N SER A 52 3.14 -2.35 11.70
CA SER A 52 4.07 -2.08 12.79
C SER A 52 5.33 -1.38 12.28
N VAL A 53 5.96 -0.64 13.19
CA VAL A 53 7.28 -0.02 13.03
C VAL A 53 8.03 -0.28 14.33
N GLU A 54 9.17 -0.95 14.26
CA GLU A 54 9.95 -1.35 15.43
C GLU A 54 11.45 -1.20 15.19
N ILE A 55 12.18 -0.87 16.26
CA ILE A 55 13.63 -1.04 16.28
C ILE A 55 13.88 -2.42 16.89
N VAL A 56 14.52 -3.32 16.14
CA VAL A 56 14.70 -4.71 16.55
C VAL A 56 15.49 -4.78 17.86
N GLY A 57 14.95 -5.52 18.84
CA GLY A 57 15.56 -5.68 20.16
C GLY A 57 15.31 -4.52 21.13
N HIS A 58 14.49 -3.54 20.77
CA HIS A 58 14.20 -2.37 21.60
C HIS A 58 12.70 -2.08 21.68
N MET A 59 12.15 -1.99 22.88
CA MET A 59 10.78 -1.56 23.12
C MET A 59 10.64 -0.04 22.94
N PRO A 60 9.40 0.46 22.71
CA PRO A 60 9.16 1.89 22.67
C PRO A 60 9.62 2.58 23.95
N ASN A 61 10.42 3.64 23.80
CA ASN A 61 11.04 4.42 24.88
C ASN A 61 12.17 3.71 25.65
N ASP A 62 12.71 2.61 25.13
CA ASP A 62 13.93 2.03 25.69
C ASP A 62 15.10 3.00 25.66
N LYS A 63 15.93 2.93 26.71
CA LYS A 63 17.21 3.63 26.78
C LYS A 63 18.30 2.72 26.24
N ILE A 64 19.02 3.22 25.24
CA ILE A 64 20.18 2.53 24.68
C ILE A 64 21.44 3.18 25.23
N GLU A 65 22.17 2.44 26.05
CA GLU A 65 23.45 2.88 26.62
C GLU A 65 24.60 2.40 25.74
N ILE A 66 25.46 3.33 25.32
CA ILE A 66 26.63 3.03 24.51
C ILE A 66 27.87 3.64 25.13
N ARG A 67 29.01 2.96 24.99
CA ARG A 67 30.30 3.53 25.33
C ARG A 67 30.76 4.47 24.21
N GLU A 68 31.37 5.59 24.60
CA GLU A 68 31.91 6.55 23.64
C GLU A 68 32.86 5.87 22.64
N ASN A 69 32.84 6.34 21.38
CA ASN A 69 33.59 5.80 20.25
C ASN A 69 33.30 4.33 19.92
N THR A 70 32.21 3.76 20.45
CA THR A 70 31.74 2.43 20.07
C THR A 70 30.64 2.56 19.01
N PRO A 71 30.77 1.92 17.84
CA PRO A 71 29.73 1.94 16.83
C PRO A 71 28.50 1.16 17.31
N LEU A 72 27.31 1.66 16.96
CA LEU A 72 26.02 1.01 17.22
C LEU A 72 25.27 0.85 15.91
N THR A 73 24.83 -0.37 15.62
CA THR A 73 23.95 -0.67 14.50
C THR A 73 22.53 -0.87 15.03
N LEU A 74 21.58 -0.12 14.48
CA LEU A 74 20.16 -0.28 14.76
C LEU A 74 19.44 -0.76 13.50
N GLU A 75 18.57 -1.75 13.66
CA GLU A 75 17.72 -2.26 12.59
C GLU A 75 16.29 -1.77 12.83
N CYS A 76 15.69 -1.14 11.81
CA CYS A 76 14.29 -0.74 11.82
C CYS A 76 13.52 -1.63 10.88
N VAL A 77 12.47 -2.28 11.39
CA VAL A 77 11.60 -3.17 10.61
C VAL A 77 10.21 -2.55 10.52
N VAL A 78 9.71 -2.42 9.30
CA VAL A 78 8.36 -1.94 8.98
C VAL A 78 7.59 -3.07 8.32
N ARG A 79 6.44 -3.47 8.87
CA ARG A 79 5.69 -4.65 8.42
C ARG A 79 4.37 -4.30 7.73
N ASN A 80 4.05 -5.04 6.67
CA ASN A 80 2.76 -5.02 5.96
C ASN A 80 2.31 -3.64 5.43
N SER A 81 3.24 -2.83 4.94
CA SER A 81 2.92 -1.57 4.27
C SER A 81 2.66 -1.79 2.78
N ARG A 82 1.70 -1.05 2.22
CA ARG A 82 1.49 -0.96 0.78
C ARG A 82 1.17 0.49 0.36
N PRO A 83 1.99 1.15 -0.48
CA PRO A 83 3.25 0.65 -1.06
C PRO A 83 4.33 0.40 0.01
N ALA A 84 5.49 -0.10 -0.42
CA ALA A 84 6.64 -0.25 0.47
C ALA A 84 6.91 1.07 1.21
N ALA A 85 7.11 0.99 2.53
CA ALA A 85 7.29 2.17 3.35
C ALA A 85 8.66 2.82 3.10
N GLN A 86 8.69 4.14 3.19
CA GLN A 86 9.94 4.90 3.28
C GLN A 86 10.37 4.97 4.75
N ILE A 87 11.59 4.55 5.03
CA ILE A 87 12.16 4.56 6.40
C ILE A 87 13.09 5.74 6.52
N GLU A 88 12.84 6.59 7.52
CA GLU A 88 13.67 7.75 7.85
C GLU A 88 14.11 7.67 9.32
N TRP A 89 15.36 7.97 9.58
CA TRP A 89 15.94 7.90 10.92
C TRP A 89 16.09 9.29 11.53
N TYR A 90 15.68 9.41 12.80
CA TYR A 90 15.78 10.64 13.57
C TYR A 90 16.44 10.38 14.92
N ARG A 91 17.26 11.34 15.37
CA ARG A 91 17.74 11.42 16.74
C ARG A 91 17.08 12.62 17.40
N GLY A 92 16.09 12.35 18.26
CA GLY A 92 15.18 13.39 18.73
C GLY A 92 14.44 14.01 17.55
N ARG A 93 14.64 15.30 17.28
CA ARG A 93 14.02 16.02 16.15
C ARG A 93 14.97 16.23 14.97
N VAL A 94 16.17 15.66 15.00
CA VAL A 94 17.21 15.87 13.98
C VAL A 94 17.28 14.64 13.07
N PRO A 95 17.10 14.80 11.75
CA PRO A 95 17.25 13.69 10.80
C PRO A 95 18.69 13.20 10.76
N LEU A 96 18.86 11.88 10.79
CA LEU A 96 20.15 11.23 10.62
C LEU A 96 20.43 11.05 9.13
N LYS A 97 21.53 11.63 8.66
CA LYS A 97 22.06 11.33 7.32
C LYS A 97 22.76 9.97 7.40
N ILE A 98 22.08 8.94 6.90
CA ILE A 98 22.69 7.62 6.71
C ILE A 98 23.50 7.71 5.41
N GLY A 99 24.82 7.62 5.53
CA GLY A 99 25.76 7.59 4.41
C GLY A 99 25.97 6.19 3.88
#